data_AF-A0A7V4JFP9-F1
#
_entry.id   AF-A0A7V4JFP9-F1
#
_cell.length_a   1.000
_cell.length_b   1.000
_cell.length_c   1.000
_cell.angle_alpha   90.00
_cell.angle_beta   90.00
_cell.angle_gamma   90.00
#
_symmetry.space_group_name_H-M   'P 1'
#
loop_
_entity.id
_entity.type
_entity.pdbx_description
1 polymer ?
#
loop_
_entity_poly.entity_id
_entity_poly.type
_entity_poly.pdbx_seq_one_letter_code
_entity_poly.pdbx_strand_id
1 'polypeptide(L)'
;MTNTPDTPRGDIPKRFRDLTADVRQERLVRYVVRQLGLGRHFDDVLRDPYVVTHSTDATRTELLEHPEVIQALEAGIRRTF
;
A
#
# COMPACT_ATOMS: atom_id res chain seq x y z
N MET A 1 31.12 35.50 -18.05
CA MET A 1 30.56 34.14 -17.94
C MET A 1 30.70 33.68 -16.49
N THR A 2 29.74 34.03 -15.63
CA THR A 2 29.70 33.55 -14.24
C THR A 2 28.90 32.25 -14.21
N ASN A 3 29.58 31.14 -13.96
CA ASN A 3 28.96 29.83 -13.82
C ASN A 3 28.42 29.73 -12.38
N THR A 4 27.09 29.84 -12.23
CA THR A 4 26.41 29.63 -10.94
C THR A 4 26.29 28.12 -10.73
N PRO A 5 26.79 27.55 -9.60
CA PRO A 5 26.57 26.15 -9.31
C PRO A 5 25.09 25.92 -8.96
N ASP A 6 24.42 25.19 -9.84
CA ASP A 6 23.06 24.68 -9.65
C ASP A 6 23.03 23.80 -8.39
N THR A 7 22.32 24.23 -7.35
CA THR A 7 22.30 23.55 -6.06
C THR A 7 20.99 22.75 -5.93
N PRO A 8 21.02 21.42 -5.72
CA PRO A 8 19.81 20.64 -5.55
C PRO A 8 19.32 20.75 -4.11
N ARG A 9 18.74 21.91 -3.73
CA ARG A 9 18.18 22.15 -2.38
C ARG A 9 16.67 21.88 -2.26
N GLY A 10 16.00 21.55 -3.36
CA GLY A 10 14.54 21.38 -3.41
C GLY A 10 13.99 19.95 -3.24
N ASP A 11 14.82 18.91 -3.44
CA ASP A 11 14.33 17.54 -3.64
C ASP A 11 14.19 16.71 -2.36
N ILE A 12 14.81 17.17 -1.26
CA ILE A 12 14.86 16.41 0.00
C ILE A 12 13.46 16.18 0.59
N PRO A 13 12.59 17.20 0.74
CA PRO A 13 11.26 16.99 1.31
C PRO A 13 10.35 16.10 0.46
N LYS A 14 10.50 16.13 -0.87
CA LYS A 14 9.74 15.28 -1.79
C LYS A 14 10.13 13.82 -1.62
N ARG A 15 11.42 13.50 -1.63
CA ARG A 15 11.94 12.14 -1.43
C ARG A 15 11.52 11.55 -0.08
N PHE A 16 11.54 12.34 0.99
CA PHE A 16 11.07 11.89 2.30
C PHE A 16 9.57 11.56 2.31
N ARG A 17 8.75 12.33 1.58
CA ARG A 17 7.32 12.05 1.43
C ARG A 17 7.07 10.77 0.66
N ASP A 18 7.79 10.57 -0.44
CA ASP A 18 7.66 9.39 -1.30
C ASP A 18 8.06 8.12 -0.54
N LEU A 19 9.22 8.13 0.14
CA LEU A 19 9.64 7.03 1.02
C LEU A 19 8.63 6.72 2.13
N THR A 20 8.01 7.75 2.71
CA THR A 20 7.00 7.57 3.75
C THR A 20 5.70 6.98 3.19
N ALA A 21 5.33 7.34 1.96
CA ALA A 21 4.18 6.77 1.25
C ALA A 21 4.43 5.28 0.95
N ASP A 22 5.60 4.93 0.42
CA ASP A 22 6.00 3.55 0.13
C ASP A 22 5.92 2.67 1.38
N VAL A 23 6.45 3.15 2.51
CA VAL A 23 6.40 2.40 3.78
C VAL A 23 4.97 2.22 4.30
N ARG A 24 4.07 3.19 4.08
CA ARG A 24 2.66 3.05 4.47
C ARG A 24 1.94 2.05 3.59
N GLN A 25 2.15 2.10 2.27
CA GLN A 25 1.57 1.17 1.32
C GLN A 25 2.00 -0.27 1.64
N GLU A 26 3.29 -0.48 1.87
CA GLU A 26 3.84 -1.79 2.26
C GLU A 26 3.24 -2.31 3.59
N ARG A 27 2.89 -1.43 4.53
CA ARG A 27 2.18 -1.84 5.77
C ARG A 27 0.72 -2.22 5.50
N LEU A 28 0.03 -1.51 4.61
CA LEU A 28 -1.32 -1.86 4.19
C LEU A 28 -1.37 -3.21 3.49
N VAL A 29 -0.47 -3.45 2.53
CA VAL A 29 -0.33 -4.74 1.83
C VAL A 29 -0.14 -5.88 2.84
N ARG A 30 0.84 -5.75 3.74
CA ARG A 30 1.10 -6.77 4.77
C ARG A 30 -0.09 -7.00 5.70
N TYR A 31 -0.79 -5.93 6.08
CA TYR A 31 -2.00 -6.05 6.89
C TYR A 31 -3.09 -6.84 6.15
N VAL A 32 -3.40 -6.48 4.91
CA VAL A 32 -4.44 -7.12 4.10
C VAL A 32 -4.12 -8.60 3.87
N VAL A 33 -2.90 -8.91 3.43
CA VAL A 33 -2.44 -10.29 3.22
C VAL A 33 -2.60 -11.12 4.49
N ARG A 34 -2.22 -10.56 5.65
CA ARG A 34 -2.40 -11.23 6.94
C ARG A 34 -3.87 -11.50 7.24
N GLN A 35 -4.76 -10.53 7.05
CA GLN A 35 -6.19 -10.71 7.35
C GLN A 35 -6.85 -11.74 6.41
N LEU A 36 -6.50 -11.74 5.13
CA LEU A 36 -6.96 -12.74 4.17
C LEU A 36 -6.47 -14.14 4.54
N GLY A 37 -5.21 -14.26 5.00
CA GLY A 37 -4.67 -15.52 5.51
C GLY A 37 -5.40 -16.07 6.75
N LEU A 38 -6.06 -15.20 7.52
CA LEU A 38 -6.94 -15.58 8.64
C LEU A 38 -8.35 -16.00 8.18
N GLY A 39 -8.62 -16.00 6.87
CA GLY A 39 -9.92 -16.38 6.30
C GLY A 39 -10.98 -15.30 6.32
N ARG A 40 -10.61 -14.04 6.59
CA ARG A 40 -11.55 -12.92 6.53
C ARG A 40 -11.90 -12.58 5.08
N HIS A 41 -13.13 -12.17 4.83
CA HIS A 41 -13.53 -11.67 3.51
C HIS A 41 -12.82 -10.35 3.19
N PHE A 42 -12.33 -10.24 1.97
CA PHE A 42 -11.60 -9.06 1.49
C PHE A 42 -12.37 -7.76 1.69
N ASP A 43 -13.67 -7.78 1.40
CA ASP A 43 -14.59 -6.67 1.58
C ASP A 43 -14.68 -6.17 3.03
N ASP A 44 -14.61 -7.06 4.00
CA ASP A 44 -14.62 -6.69 5.41
C ASP A 44 -13.27 -6.08 5.80
N VAL A 45 -12.17 -6.63 5.28
CA VAL A 45 -10.82 -6.15 5.53
C VAL A 45 -10.63 -4.73 4.98
N LEU A 46 -11.17 -4.41 3.80
CA LEU A 46 -11.10 -3.06 3.23
C LEU A 46 -11.86 -2.01 4.06
N ARG A 47 -12.83 -2.44 4.86
CA ARG A 47 -13.61 -1.57 5.76
C ARG A 47 -13.00 -1.48 7.15
N ASP A 48 -11.90 -2.19 7.43
CA ASP A 48 -11.25 -2.13 8.73
C ASP A 48 -10.79 -0.69 9.04
N PRO A 49 -10.94 -0.21 10.30
CA PRO A 49 -10.52 1.13 10.69
C PRO A 49 -9.06 1.42 10.33
N TYR A 50 -8.19 0.41 10.41
CA TYR A 50 -6.79 0.54 10.03
C TYR A 50 -6.64 0.86 8.54
N VAL A 51 -7.32 0.13 7.66
CA VAL A 51 -7.24 0.33 6.21
C VAL A 51 -7.84 1.69 5.85
N VAL A 52 -9.04 2.01 6.32
CA VAL A 52 -9.73 3.26 6.01
C VAL A 52 -8.94 4.49 6.49
N THR A 53 -8.32 4.44 7.67
CA THR A 53 -7.55 5.58 8.22
C THR A 53 -6.24 5.81 7.48
N HIS A 54 -5.67 4.78 6.86
CA HIS A 54 -4.33 4.82 6.27
C HIS A 54 -4.32 4.77 4.74
N SER A 55 -5.49 4.71 4.08
CA SER A 55 -5.61 4.61 2.63
C SER A 55 -6.64 5.59 2.07
N THR A 56 -6.43 6.00 0.82
CA THR A 56 -7.48 6.64 0.02
C THR A 56 -8.26 5.57 -0.76
N ASP A 57 -9.38 5.95 -1.36
CA ASP A 57 -10.14 5.06 -2.24
C ASP A 57 -9.28 4.54 -3.40
N ALA A 58 -8.45 5.40 -3.99
CA ALA A 58 -7.50 5.01 -5.04
C ALA A 58 -6.49 3.98 -4.52
N THR A 59 -5.88 4.25 -3.36
CA THR A 59 -4.94 3.31 -2.72
C THR A 59 -5.58 1.97 -2.40
N ARG A 60 -6.87 1.93 -2.02
CA ARG A 60 -7.59 0.65 -1.82
C ARG A 60 -7.80 -0.12 -3.10
N THR A 61 -8.01 0.57 -4.22
CA THR A 61 -8.05 -0.07 -5.55
C THR A 61 -6.68 -0.63 -5.92
N GLU A 62 -5.60 0.15 -5.71
CA GLU A 62 -4.22 -0.27 -5.97
C GLU A 62 -3.82 -1.51 -5.16
N LEU A 63 -4.41 -1.75 -3.97
CA LEU A 63 -4.17 -2.98 -3.20
C LEU A 63 -4.45 -4.25 -4.01
N LEU A 64 -5.40 -4.23 -4.95
CA LEU A 64 -5.71 -5.38 -5.81
C LEU A 64 -4.69 -5.57 -6.95
N GLU A 65 -3.79 -4.62 -7.17
CA GLU A 65 -2.72 -4.72 -8.16
C GLU A 65 -1.46 -5.37 -7.57
N HIS A 66 -1.40 -5.53 -6.24
CA HIS A 66 -0.27 -6.15 -5.57
C HIS A 66 -0.31 -7.69 -5.70
N PRO A 67 0.75 -8.32 -6.24
CA PRO A 67 0.81 -9.77 -6.39
C PRO A 67 0.58 -10.54 -5.09
N GLU A 68 1.05 -10.03 -3.96
CA GLU A 68 0.88 -10.66 -2.65
C GLU A 68 -0.58 -10.70 -2.21
N VAL A 69 -1.33 -9.63 -2.49
CA VAL A 69 -2.76 -9.53 -2.17
C VAL A 69 -3.57 -10.46 -3.06
N ILE A 70 -3.27 -10.49 -4.37
CA ILE A 70 -3.90 -11.41 -5.33
C ILE A 70 -3.68 -12.86 -4.89
N GLN A 71 -2.45 -13.24 -4.56
CA GLN A 71 -2.13 -14.60 -4.12
C GLN A 71 -2.86 -14.98 -2.83
N ALA A 72 -2.94 -14.06 -1.85
CA ALA A 72 -3.68 -14.28 -0.62
C ALA A 72 -5.20 -14.47 -0.88
N LEU A 73 -5.75 -13.70 -1.82
CA LEU A 73 -7.16 -13.82 -2.23
C LEU A 73 -7.42 -15.16 -2.93
N GLU A 74 -6.57 -15.57 -3.88
CA GLU A 74 -6.66 -16.87 -4.55
C GLU A 74 -6.62 -18.02 -3.53
N ALA A 75 -5.71 -17.94 -2.55
CA ALA A 75 -5.61 -18.95 -1.49
C ALA A 75 -6.90 -19.02 -0.65
N GLY A 76 -7.52 -17.87 -0.36
CA GLY A 76 -8.81 -17.81 0.31
C GLY A 76 -9.94 -18.43 -0.51
N ILE A 77 -9.99 -18.15 -1.82
CA ILE A 77 -10.97 -18.72 -2.74
C ILE A 77 -10.84 -20.25 -2.80
N ARG A 78 -9.62 -20.77 -3.00
CA ARG A 78 -9.34 -22.23 -3.02
C ARG A 78 -9.69 -22.96 -1.73
N ARG A 79 -9.80 -22.26 -0.61
CA ARG A 79 -10.19 -22.85 0.68
C ARG A 79 -11.71 -22.98 0.83
N THR A 80 -12.46 -22.16 0.09
CA THR A 80 -13.90 -22.02 0.22
C THR A 80 -14.66 -22.96 -0.74
N PHE A 81 -14.04 -23.32 -1.86
CA PHE A 81 -14.56 -24.23 -2.89
C PHE A 81 -13.75 -25.52 -2.94
#